data_AF-A0A1M7Y5E3-F1
#
_entry.id   AF-A0A1M7Y5E3-F1
#
_cell.length_a   1.000
_cell.length_b   1.000
_cell.length_c   1.000
_cell.angle_alpha   90.00
_cell.angle_beta   90.00
_cell.angle_gamma   90.00
#
_symmetry.space_group_name_H-M   'P 1'
#
loop_
_entity.id
_entity.type
_entity.pdbx_description
1 polymer ?
#
loop_
_entity_poly.entity_id
_entity_poly.type
_entity_poly.pdbx_seq_one_letter_code
_entity_poly.pdbx_strand_id
1 'polypeptide(L)'
;MKYNCELIRDLLLLCQDNVASTASQTAVNEHLLECAECRSFKKNMKIVNLQQNTSKMKDAETISHTKVAKRIRKRKPLIIVCLALVTILVTYFSYSYATGKRFDAYNCSQNSRWVDEESILLGDVDMAPFHIYLYENEEKYRTIATKYSFPFWELGSSSWANKTDDLVKLVGWYSVRDDGQGITVVPIECFDENVEYIEMGANDSRLRKEIKGGEVIIFSWAKSLRWNDLDGIAYSKEGEPLYKLGYDVKNATIKTDELRWLPVLK
;
A
#
# COMPACT_ATOMS: atom_id res chain seq x y z
N MET A 1 -8.84 15.41 -93.23
CA MET A 1 -9.59 14.71 -92.16
C MET A 1 -10.46 13.56 -92.68
N LYS A 2 -10.02 12.30 -92.46
CA LYS A 2 -10.70 11.07 -92.90
C LYS A 2 -11.74 10.51 -91.90
N TYR A 3 -11.67 10.92 -90.63
CA TYR A 3 -12.52 10.43 -89.54
C TYR A 3 -13.01 11.60 -88.68
N ASN A 4 -14.21 11.46 -88.09
CA ASN A 4 -14.80 12.49 -87.22
C ASN A 4 -14.17 12.48 -85.81
N CYS A 5 -14.24 13.62 -85.14
CA CYS A 5 -13.62 13.81 -83.83
C CYS A 5 -14.20 12.88 -82.74
N GLU A 6 -15.47 12.49 -82.83
CA GLU A 6 -16.11 11.58 -81.86
C GLU A 6 -15.47 10.19 -81.90
N LEU A 7 -15.35 9.59 -83.09
CA LEU A 7 -14.71 8.28 -83.26
C LEU A 7 -13.25 8.30 -82.80
N ILE A 8 -12.54 9.41 -83.02
CA ILE A 8 -11.15 9.57 -82.57
C ILE A 8 -11.06 9.70 -81.05
N ARG A 9 -12.03 10.34 -80.37
CA ARG A 9 -12.08 10.43 -78.90
C ARG A 9 -12.34 9.06 -78.26
N ASP A 10 -13.21 8.25 -78.87
CA ASP A 10 -13.47 6.88 -78.39
C ASP A 10 -12.23 5.99 -78.57
N LEU A 11 -11.58 6.07 -79.74
CA LEU A 11 -10.35 5.33 -80.00
C LEU A 11 -9.18 5.82 -79.14
N LEU A 12 -9.15 7.10 -78.75
CA LEU A 12 -8.12 7.67 -77.86
C LEU A 12 -8.07 6.97 -76.50
N LEU A 13 -9.22 6.61 -75.93
CA LEU A 13 -9.31 5.84 -74.67
C LEU A 13 -8.65 4.47 -74.84
N LEU A 14 -9.01 3.76 -75.90
CA LEU A 14 -8.49 2.42 -76.20
C LEU A 14 -7.00 2.43 -76.57
N CYS A 15 -6.54 3.49 -77.23
CA CYS A 15 -5.13 3.69 -77.53
C CYS A 15 -4.31 4.03 -76.28
N GLN A 16 -4.87 4.71 -75.28
CA GLN A 16 -4.15 5.02 -74.03
C GLN A 16 -3.88 3.74 -73.21
N ASP A 17 -4.79 2.78 -73.24
CA ASP A 17 -4.64 1.50 -72.53
C ASP A 17 -3.80 0.46 -73.33
N ASN A 18 -3.21 0.86 -74.47
CA ASN A 18 -2.42 0.00 -75.37
C ASN A 18 -3.17 -1.24 -75.89
N VAL A 19 -4.51 -1.22 -75.90
CA VAL A 19 -5.35 -2.35 -76.37
C VAL A 19 -5.77 -2.19 -77.84
N ALA A 20 -5.64 -0.99 -78.40
CA ALA A 20 -5.98 -0.70 -79.79
C ALA A 20 -4.97 -1.29 -80.80
N SER A 21 -5.47 -1.77 -81.94
CA SER A 21 -4.64 -2.24 -83.06
C SER A 21 -3.74 -1.14 -83.64
N THR A 22 -2.66 -1.53 -84.31
CA THR A 22 -1.71 -0.61 -84.95
C THR A 22 -2.39 0.31 -85.97
N ALA A 23 -3.38 -0.20 -86.71
CA ALA A 23 -4.18 0.60 -87.65
C ALA A 23 -4.95 1.73 -86.95
N SER A 24 -5.56 1.45 -85.80
CA SER A 24 -6.30 2.44 -85.01
C SER A 24 -5.36 3.49 -84.38
N GLN A 25 -4.17 3.07 -83.93
CA GLN A 25 -3.17 3.98 -83.39
C GLN A 25 -2.65 4.97 -84.44
N THR A 26 -2.38 4.49 -85.66
CA THR A 26 -1.97 5.35 -86.78
C THR A 26 -3.06 6.36 -87.15
N ALA A 27 -4.32 5.91 -87.25
CA ALA A 27 -5.45 6.78 -87.57
C ALA A 27 -5.66 7.90 -86.52
N VAL A 28 -5.49 7.59 -85.23
CA VAL A 28 -5.57 8.59 -84.15
C VAL A 28 -4.40 9.58 -84.22
N ASN A 29 -3.17 9.09 -84.46
CA ASN A 29 -1.99 9.96 -84.54
C ASN A 29 -2.03 10.92 -85.73
N GLU A 30 -2.45 10.45 -86.91
CA GLU A 30 -2.66 11.30 -88.08
C GLU A 30 -3.72 12.38 -87.80
N HIS A 31 -4.84 12.01 -87.18
CA HIS A 31 -5.88 12.97 -86.83
C HIS A 31 -5.43 14.00 -85.78
N LEU A 32 -4.58 13.60 -84.84
CA LEU A 32 -3.99 14.51 -83.84
C LEU A 32 -3.01 15.51 -84.44
N LEU A 33 -2.47 15.29 -85.65
CA LEU A 33 -1.66 16.29 -86.36
C LEU A 33 -2.52 17.40 -86.95
N GLU A 34 -3.70 17.06 -87.46
CA GLU A 34 -4.61 18.01 -88.12
C GLU A 34 -5.57 18.71 -87.12
N CYS A 35 -5.99 18.04 -86.04
CA CYS A 35 -7.05 18.55 -85.15
C CYS A 35 -6.52 19.11 -83.82
N ALA A 36 -6.73 20.41 -83.57
CA ALA A 36 -6.38 21.06 -82.30
C ALA A 36 -7.27 20.62 -81.12
N GLU A 37 -8.55 20.34 -81.36
CA GLU A 37 -9.49 19.95 -80.29
C GLU A 37 -9.16 18.57 -79.70
N CYS A 38 -8.86 17.59 -80.56
CA CYS A 38 -8.49 16.24 -80.13
C CYS A 38 -7.15 16.23 -79.36
N ARG A 39 -6.21 17.13 -79.68
CA ARG A 39 -4.97 17.31 -78.90
C ARG A 39 -5.25 17.82 -77.49
N SER A 40 -6.11 18.82 -77.36
CA SER A 40 -6.52 19.38 -76.06
C SER A 40 -7.23 18.34 -75.20
N PHE A 41 -8.10 17.52 -75.81
CA PHE A 41 -8.79 16.42 -75.13
C PHE A 41 -7.81 15.39 -74.55
N LYS A 42 -6.84 14.94 -75.34
CA LYS A 42 -5.78 14.00 -74.88
C LYS A 42 -4.95 14.59 -73.72
N LYS A 43 -4.64 15.89 -73.75
CA LYS A 43 -3.90 16.58 -72.69
C LYS A 43 -4.71 16.65 -71.39
N ASN A 44 -5.98 17.01 -71.48
CA ASN A 44 -6.88 17.08 -70.32
C ASN A 44 -7.04 15.72 -69.65
N MET A 45 -7.18 14.65 -70.44
CA MET A 45 -7.28 13.29 -69.90
C MET A 45 -6.04 12.84 -69.12
N LYS A 46 -4.83 13.19 -69.58
CA LYS A 46 -3.59 12.92 -68.82
C LYS A 46 -3.57 13.68 -67.48
N ILE A 47 -3.99 14.94 -67.49
CA ILE A 47 -4.04 15.79 -66.28
C ILE A 47 -5.00 15.21 -65.24
N VAL A 48 -6.19 14.77 -65.66
CA VAL A 48 -7.18 14.15 -64.75
C VAL A 48 -6.64 12.87 -64.11
N ASN A 49 -5.97 12.01 -64.88
CA ASN A 49 -5.36 10.77 -64.36
C ASN A 49 -4.23 11.06 -63.36
N LEU A 50 -3.36 12.04 -63.66
CA LEU A 50 -2.31 12.49 -62.74
C LEU A 50 -2.92 13.02 -61.44
N GLN A 51 -3.94 13.86 -61.52
CA GLN A 51 -4.63 14.41 -60.34
C GLN A 51 -5.26 13.30 -59.49
N GLN A 52 -5.92 12.32 -60.10
CA GLN A 52 -6.53 11.18 -59.40
C GLN A 52 -5.50 10.25 -58.75
N ASN A 53 -4.35 10.02 -59.38
CA ASN A 53 -3.28 9.22 -58.78
C ASN A 53 -2.60 9.95 -57.61
N THR A 54 -2.42 11.27 -57.74
CA THR A 54 -1.86 12.10 -56.68
C THR A 54 -2.80 12.20 -55.49
N SER A 55 -4.13 12.30 -55.72
CA SER A 55 -5.12 12.29 -54.63
C SER A 55 -5.16 10.93 -53.92
N LYS A 56 -5.18 9.82 -54.67
CA LYS A 56 -5.16 8.46 -54.08
C LYS A 56 -3.91 8.20 -53.23
N MET A 57 -2.73 8.68 -53.64
CA MET A 57 -1.51 8.57 -52.84
C MET A 57 -1.57 9.41 -51.56
N LYS A 58 -2.04 10.66 -51.65
CA LYS A 58 -2.23 11.54 -50.49
C LYS A 58 -3.26 10.96 -49.51
N ASP A 59 -4.33 10.38 -50.02
CA ASP A 59 -5.38 9.76 -49.20
C ASP A 59 -4.85 8.51 -48.48
N ALA A 60 -4.08 7.65 -49.16
CA ALA A 60 -3.50 6.44 -48.58
C ALA A 60 -2.48 6.74 -47.45
N GLU A 61 -1.60 7.73 -47.66
CA GLU A 61 -0.64 8.20 -46.66
C GLU A 61 -1.37 8.82 -45.46
N THR A 62 -2.36 9.67 -45.71
CA THR A 62 -3.19 10.29 -44.66
C THR A 62 -3.99 9.25 -43.86
N ILE A 63 -4.50 8.19 -44.50
CA ILE A 63 -5.23 7.11 -43.83
C ILE A 63 -4.30 6.27 -42.92
N SER A 64 -3.03 6.07 -43.30
CA SER A 64 -2.03 5.39 -42.48
C SER A 64 -1.69 6.17 -41.21
N HIS A 65 -1.36 7.46 -41.35
CA HIS A 65 -1.02 8.32 -40.22
C HIS A 65 -2.21 8.57 -39.28
N THR A 66 -3.43 8.66 -39.81
CA THR A 66 -4.64 8.86 -38.98
C THR A 66 -5.04 7.61 -38.20
N LYS A 67 -4.82 6.39 -38.71
CA LYS A 67 -5.08 5.15 -37.96
C LYS A 67 -4.12 4.96 -36.78
N VAL A 68 -2.83 5.23 -36.99
CA VAL A 68 -1.81 5.22 -35.92
C VAL A 68 -2.08 6.33 -34.90
N ALA A 69 -2.35 7.55 -35.36
CA ALA A 69 -2.69 8.68 -34.49
C ALA A 69 -3.96 8.44 -33.65
N LYS A 70 -5.01 7.82 -34.22
CA LYS A 70 -6.23 7.45 -33.47
C LYS A 70 -5.94 6.40 -32.40
N ARG A 71 -5.05 5.43 -32.66
CA ARG A 71 -4.67 4.39 -31.68
C ARG A 71 -3.87 4.98 -30.51
N ILE A 72 -2.97 5.92 -30.80
CA ILE A 72 -2.19 6.66 -29.78
C ILE A 72 -3.10 7.61 -28.99
N ARG A 73 -4.01 8.33 -29.65
CA ARG A 73 -4.94 9.29 -29.01
C ARG A 73 -5.91 8.61 -28.03
N LYS A 74 -6.29 7.35 -28.28
CA LYS A 74 -7.12 6.56 -27.36
C LYS A 74 -6.37 6.04 -26.12
N ARG A 75 -5.03 5.88 -26.20
CA ARG A 75 -4.19 5.41 -25.07
C ARG A 75 -3.63 6.55 -24.21
N LYS A 76 -3.47 7.75 -24.76
CA LYS A 76 -3.04 8.96 -24.03
C LYS A 76 -3.86 9.27 -22.75
N PRO A 77 -5.20 9.26 -22.73
CA PRO A 77 -5.94 9.53 -21.50
C PRO A 77 -5.71 8.43 -20.44
N LEU A 78 -5.57 7.17 -20.86
CA LEU A 78 -5.30 6.07 -19.93
C LEU A 78 -3.90 6.21 -19.29
N ILE A 79 -2.90 6.61 -20.06
CA ILE A 79 -1.54 6.89 -19.54
C ILE A 79 -1.58 8.08 -18.56
N ILE A 80 -2.31 9.15 -18.87
CA ILE A 80 -2.45 10.32 -17.99
C ILE A 80 -3.14 9.93 -16.68
N VAL A 81 -4.21 9.14 -16.75
CA VAL A 81 -4.91 8.63 -15.55
C VAL A 81 -3.99 7.73 -14.72
N CYS A 82 -3.27 6.79 -15.36
CA CYS A 82 -2.30 5.95 -14.66
C CYS A 82 -1.20 6.79 -13.98
N LEU A 83 -0.66 7.80 -14.66
CA LEU A 83 0.34 8.69 -14.10
C LEU A 83 -0.21 9.47 -12.90
N ALA A 84 -1.42 10.02 -13.01
CA ALA A 84 -2.08 10.74 -11.93
C ALA A 84 -2.32 9.83 -10.71
N LEU A 85 -2.78 8.59 -10.92
CA LEU A 85 -2.95 7.60 -9.86
C LEU A 85 -1.62 7.28 -9.17
N VAL A 86 -0.53 7.09 -9.93
CA VAL A 86 0.80 6.87 -9.36
C VAL A 86 1.23 8.08 -8.53
N THR A 87 1.02 9.31 -9.01
CA THR A 87 1.34 10.52 -8.23
C THR A 87 0.53 10.60 -6.94
N ILE A 88 -0.76 10.29 -6.98
CA ILE A 88 -1.63 10.24 -5.77
C ILE A 88 -1.12 9.18 -4.79
N LEU A 89 -0.75 7.99 -5.27
CA LEU A 89 -0.20 6.94 -4.43
C LEU A 89 1.14 7.38 -3.81
N VAL A 90 2.09 7.87 -4.61
CA VAL A 90 3.38 8.32 -4.09
C VAL A 90 3.20 9.40 -3.02
N THR A 91 2.35 10.40 -3.27
CA THR A 91 2.08 11.47 -2.29
C THR A 91 1.41 10.93 -1.02
N TYR A 92 0.44 10.03 -1.12
CA TYR A 92 -0.20 9.38 0.03
C TYR A 92 0.78 8.56 0.87
N PHE A 93 1.65 7.77 0.22
CA PHE A 93 2.66 6.96 0.89
C PHE A 93 3.73 7.83 1.56
N SER A 94 4.22 8.86 0.87
CA SER A 94 5.17 9.83 1.44
C SER A 94 4.59 10.57 2.64
N TYR A 95 3.34 11.02 2.54
CA TYR A 95 2.65 11.68 3.66
C TYR A 95 2.49 10.73 4.86
N SER A 96 2.03 9.50 4.61
CA SER A 96 1.88 8.47 5.65
C SER A 96 3.20 8.19 6.36
N TYR A 97 4.29 8.05 5.62
CA TYR A 97 5.63 7.83 6.18
C TYR A 97 6.11 9.04 7.01
N ALA A 98 5.86 10.26 6.53
CA ALA A 98 6.20 11.50 7.24
C ALA A 98 5.42 11.66 8.56
N THR A 99 4.18 11.15 8.65
CA THR A 99 3.40 11.13 9.89
C THR A 99 3.84 10.06 10.89
N GLY A 100 4.86 9.26 10.56
CA GLY A 100 5.40 8.23 11.45
C GLY A 100 4.86 6.82 11.21
N LYS A 101 3.98 6.62 10.22
CA LYS A 101 3.52 5.28 9.84
C LYS A 101 4.63 4.47 9.19
N ARG A 102 4.67 3.17 9.43
CA ARG A 102 5.69 2.25 8.89
C ARG A 102 5.03 1.04 8.24
N PHE A 103 5.79 0.27 7.46
CA PHE A 103 5.29 -0.97 6.86
C PHE A 103 5.40 -2.17 7.79
N ASP A 104 6.10 -1.99 8.91
CA ASP A 104 6.46 -3.01 9.85
C ASP A 104 6.18 -2.50 11.27
N ALA A 105 5.68 -3.39 12.12
CA ALA A 105 5.27 -3.06 13.48
C ALA A 105 6.44 -2.60 14.34
N TYR A 106 7.59 -3.29 14.25
CA TYR A 106 8.77 -2.98 15.06
C TYR A 106 9.38 -1.63 14.68
N ASN A 107 9.48 -1.34 13.38
CA ASN A 107 9.93 -0.01 12.95
C ASN A 107 8.97 1.09 13.37
N CYS A 108 7.66 0.80 13.45
CA CYS A 108 6.67 1.74 13.97
C CYS A 108 6.85 1.99 15.47
N SER A 109 7.16 0.96 16.27
CA SER A 109 7.39 1.11 17.71
C SER A 109 8.68 1.86 18.00
N GLN A 110 9.78 1.57 17.29
CA GLN A 110 11.05 2.31 17.39
C GLN A 110 10.91 3.79 17.03
N ASN A 111 10.00 4.13 16.11
CA ASN A 111 9.75 5.52 15.71
C ASN A 111 8.86 6.29 16.72
N SER A 112 8.41 5.63 17.80
CA SER A 112 7.64 6.27 18.85
C SER A 112 8.51 7.29 19.60
N ARG A 113 7.92 8.45 19.95
CA ARG A 113 8.57 9.48 20.77
C ARG A 113 8.97 9.04 22.19
N TRP A 114 8.61 7.82 22.57
CA TRP A 114 8.84 7.25 23.91
C TRP A 114 9.95 6.20 23.90
N VAL A 115 10.51 5.90 22.73
CA VAL A 115 11.60 4.95 22.55
C VAL A 115 12.80 5.76 22.08
N ASP A 116 13.78 5.84 22.96
CA ASP A 116 15.06 6.51 22.74
C ASP A 116 16.10 5.49 22.25
N GLU A 117 17.27 5.95 21.77
CA GLU A 117 18.32 5.05 21.24
C GLU A 117 18.87 4.05 22.28
N GLU A 118 18.81 4.40 23.56
CA GLU A 118 19.26 3.56 24.67
C GLU A 118 18.19 2.56 25.14
N SER A 119 16.99 2.60 24.54
CA SER A 119 15.88 1.72 24.95
C SER A 119 16.17 0.28 24.54
N ILE A 120 16.05 -0.65 25.48
CA ILE A 120 16.27 -2.07 25.27
C ILE A 120 14.93 -2.76 25.08
N LEU A 121 14.77 -3.54 24.01
CA LEU A 121 13.58 -4.36 23.80
C LEU A 121 13.61 -5.56 24.77
N LEU A 122 12.64 -5.62 25.67
CA LEU A 122 12.48 -6.69 26.64
C LEU A 122 11.63 -7.85 26.10
N GLY A 123 10.70 -7.56 25.19
CA GLY A 123 9.84 -8.55 24.59
C GLY A 123 8.68 -7.93 23.84
N ASP A 124 7.89 -8.77 23.18
CA ASP A 124 6.76 -8.34 22.38
C ASP A 124 5.65 -9.41 22.36
N VAL A 125 4.45 -9.01 21.95
CA VAL A 125 3.31 -9.90 21.80
C VAL A 125 2.41 -9.43 20.67
N ASP A 126 2.08 -10.36 19.77
CA ASP A 126 1.12 -10.14 18.68
C ASP A 126 -0.31 -10.42 19.15
N MET A 127 -1.18 -9.42 19.01
CA MET A 127 -2.55 -9.37 19.50
C MET A 127 -3.40 -8.60 18.48
N ALA A 128 -3.64 -9.20 17.31
CA ALA A 128 -4.34 -8.58 16.19
C ALA A 128 -5.59 -7.76 16.63
N PRO A 129 -5.76 -6.52 16.13
CA PRO A 129 -4.95 -5.84 15.12
C PRO A 129 -3.70 -5.14 15.68
N PHE A 130 -3.31 -5.41 16.93
CA PHE A 130 -2.19 -4.77 17.59
C PHE A 130 -0.95 -5.65 17.66
N HIS A 131 0.23 -5.04 17.61
CA HIS A 131 1.49 -5.65 18.04
C HIS A 131 2.07 -4.78 19.15
N ILE A 132 2.33 -5.38 20.30
CA ILE A 132 2.75 -4.67 21.50
C ILE A 132 4.21 -4.97 21.77
N TYR A 133 4.99 -3.92 21.97
CA TYR A 133 6.41 -3.99 22.28
C TYR A 133 6.67 -3.44 23.68
N LEU A 134 7.61 -4.06 24.37
CA LEU A 134 8.02 -3.74 25.73
C LEU A 134 9.47 -3.29 25.72
N TYR A 135 9.70 -2.08 26.20
CA TYR A 135 11.02 -1.50 26.26
C TYR A 135 11.38 -1.10 27.68
N GLU A 136 12.68 -1.09 27.94
CA GLU A 136 13.28 -0.49 29.12
C GLU A 136 14.15 0.69 28.68
N ASN A 137 13.88 1.88 29.24
CA ASN A 137 14.77 3.04 29.13
C ASN A 137 15.40 3.29 30.50
N GLU A 138 16.30 4.28 30.64
CA GLU A 138 16.93 4.60 31.94
C GLU A 138 15.91 4.83 33.06
N GLU A 139 14.87 5.63 32.80
CA GLU A 139 13.92 6.07 33.83
C GLU A 139 12.76 5.08 34.07
N LYS A 140 12.24 4.44 33.01
CA LYS A 140 10.93 3.76 33.04
C LYS A 140 10.88 2.56 32.11
N TYR A 141 9.94 1.67 32.38
CA TYR A 141 9.48 0.71 31.39
C TYR A 141 8.43 1.34 30.48
N ARG A 142 8.47 1.01 29.19
CA ARG A 142 7.59 1.54 28.15
C ARG A 142 6.87 0.41 27.44
N THR A 143 5.55 0.52 27.32
CA THR A 143 4.75 -0.37 26.49
C THR A 143 4.22 0.40 25.30
N ILE A 144 4.57 -0.05 24.10
CA ILE A 144 4.22 0.59 22.84
C ILE A 144 3.32 -0.34 22.05
N ALA A 145 2.05 0.05 21.87
CA ALA A 145 1.11 -0.68 21.04
C ALA A 145 1.05 -0.05 19.66
N THR A 146 1.42 -0.84 18.65
CA THR A 146 1.27 -0.50 17.24
C THR A 146 0.01 -1.15 16.71
N LYS A 147 -0.73 -0.46 15.85
CA LYS A 147 -1.98 -0.93 15.26
C LYS A 147 -1.81 -1.10 13.76
N TYR A 148 -2.25 -2.23 13.24
CA TYR A 148 -2.27 -2.45 11.81
C TYR A 148 -3.47 -1.76 11.15
N SER A 149 -3.19 -0.95 10.14
CA SER A 149 -4.15 -0.21 9.32
C SER A 149 -3.66 -0.22 7.88
N PHE A 150 -4.14 -1.21 7.11
CA PHE A 150 -3.60 -1.53 5.77
C PHE A 150 -3.37 -0.27 4.91
N PRO A 151 -2.17 -0.10 4.31
CA PRO A 151 -1.03 -1.03 4.28
C PRO A 151 0.02 -0.79 5.38
N PHE A 152 -0.26 0.05 6.38
CA PHE A 152 0.71 0.52 7.35
C PHE A 152 0.44 0.03 8.77
N TRP A 153 1.47 0.12 9.58
CA TRP A 153 1.41 0.16 11.03
C TRP A 153 1.47 1.61 11.48
N GLU A 154 0.62 1.95 12.44
CA GLU A 154 0.60 3.26 13.09
C GLU A 154 0.69 3.11 14.60
N LEU A 155 1.16 4.16 15.28
CA LEU A 155 1.20 4.18 16.73
C LEU A 155 -0.25 4.17 17.25
N GLY A 156 -0.64 3.10 17.94
CA GLY A 156 -1.97 2.96 18.52
C GLY A 156 -2.06 3.71 19.83
N SER A 157 -1.32 3.23 20.84
CA SER A 157 -1.15 3.97 22.09
C SER A 157 0.08 3.48 22.86
N SER A 158 0.37 4.13 23.97
CA SER A 158 1.55 3.85 24.79
C SER A 158 1.22 3.97 26.27
N SER A 159 1.82 3.12 27.09
CA SER A 159 1.81 3.22 28.54
C SER A 159 3.21 3.08 29.11
N TRP A 160 3.34 3.28 30.42
CA TRP A 160 4.61 3.18 31.12
C TRP A 160 4.40 2.64 32.53
N ALA A 161 5.45 2.04 33.08
CA ALA A 161 5.53 1.62 34.47
C ALA A 161 6.81 2.18 35.10
N ASN A 162 6.75 2.53 36.38
CA ASN A 162 7.92 2.98 37.13
C ASN A 162 8.83 1.79 37.43
N LYS A 163 10.14 2.03 37.40
CA LYS A 163 11.10 1.05 37.94
C LYS A 163 10.99 1.04 39.46
N THR A 164 11.00 -0.15 40.04
CA THR A 164 11.01 -0.36 41.49
C THR A 164 12.11 -1.33 41.88
N ASP A 165 12.54 -1.26 43.13
CA ASP A 165 13.49 -2.21 43.73
C ASP A 165 12.80 -3.51 44.21
N ASP A 166 11.55 -3.73 43.80
CA ASP A 166 10.78 -4.91 44.17
C ASP A 166 11.36 -6.17 43.49
N LEU A 167 11.31 -7.33 44.17
CA LEU A 167 11.78 -8.59 43.59
C LEU A 167 10.86 -9.10 42.47
N VAL A 168 9.57 -8.78 42.53
CA VAL A 168 8.60 -9.06 41.47
C VAL A 168 8.21 -7.72 40.85
N LYS A 169 8.67 -7.45 39.63
CA LYS A 169 8.54 -6.16 38.96
C LYS A 169 7.40 -6.18 37.95
N LEU A 170 6.56 -5.15 38.01
CA LEU A 170 5.60 -4.86 36.95
C LEU A 170 6.31 -4.10 35.82
N VAL A 171 6.66 -4.81 34.76
CA VAL A 171 7.40 -4.26 33.61
C VAL A 171 6.50 -3.47 32.67
N GLY A 172 5.19 -3.47 32.91
CA GLY A 172 4.24 -2.75 32.08
C GLY A 172 2.81 -3.15 32.38
N TRP A 173 1.90 -2.29 31.93
CA TRP A 173 0.47 -2.55 31.96
C TRP A 173 -0.15 -1.89 30.74
N TYR A 174 -0.82 -2.68 29.92
CA TYR A 174 -1.54 -2.19 28.75
C TYR A 174 -2.90 -2.85 28.66
N SER A 175 -3.97 -2.05 28.74
CA SER A 175 -5.33 -2.52 28.53
C SER A 175 -6.08 -1.48 27.70
N VAL A 176 -6.57 -1.88 26.55
CA VAL A 176 -7.34 -1.02 25.64
C VAL A 176 -8.56 -1.78 25.13
N ARG A 177 -9.60 -1.02 24.81
CA ARG A 177 -10.77 -1.50 24.08
C ARG A 177 -10.90 -0.68 22.80
N ASP A 178 -10.85 -1.36 21.67
CA ASP A 178 -10.93 -0.76 20.35
C ASP A 178 -11.93 -1.54 19.50
N ASP A 179 -12.92 -0.84 18.93
CA ASP A 179 -13.98 -1.39 18.08
C ASP A 179 -14.63 -2.70 18.60
N GLY A 180 -14.90 -2.76 19.91
CA GLY A 180 -15.51 -3.93 20.56
C GLY A 180 -14.54 -5.07 20.91
N GLN A 181 -13.31 -5.06 20.40
CA GLN A 181 -12.24 -5.97 20.83
C GLN A 181 -11.44 -5.33 21.97
N GLY A 182 -11.31 -6.07 23.07
CA GLY A 182 -10.47 -5.67 24.18
C GLY A 182 -9.18 -6.45 24.14
N ILE A 183 -8.07 -5.83 24.52
CA ILE A 183 -6.81 -6.51 24.74
C ILE A 183 -6.23 -6.08 26.07
N THR A 184 -5.55 -7.00 26.74
CA THR A 184 -4.79 -6.70 27.96
C THR A 184 -3.48 -7.44 27.90
N VAL A 185 -2.39 -6.75 28.24
CA VAL A 185 -1.03 -7.27 28.29
C VAL A 185 -0.34 -6.76 29.54
N VAL A 186 0.26 -7.70 30.28
CA VAL A 186 0.90 -7.45 31.57
C VAL A 186 2.21 -8.23 31.63
N PRO A 187 3.32 -7.60 31.27
CA PRO A 187 4.64 -8.17 31.48
C PRO A 187 5.10 -8.05 32.92
N ILE A 188 5.74 -9.11 33.38
CA ILE A 188 6.27 -9.23 34.74
C ILE A 188 7.68 -9.79 34.63
N GLU A 189 8.56 -9.31 35.48
CA GLU A 189 9.90 -9.86 35.67
C GLU A 189 10.06 -10.25 37.14
N CYS A 190 10.57 -11.44 37.41
CA CYS A 190 10.69 -11.96 38.77
C CYS A 190 12.12 -12.38 39.07
N PHE A 191 12.65 -11.85 40.17
CA PHE A 191 13.98 -12.10 40.70
C PHE A 191 13.96 -12.88 42.02
N ASP A 192 12.78 -13.09 42.62
CA ASP A 192 12.66 -13.94 43.82
C ASP A 192 12.67 -15.42 43.44
N GLU A 193 13.70 -16.14 43.88
CA GLU A 193 13.85 -17.59 43.67
C GLU A 193 12.78 -18.42 44.40
N ASN A 194 12.08 -17.84 45.38
CA ASN A 194 11.01 -18.51 46.10
C ASN A 194 9.68 -18.53 45.32
N VAL A 195 9.55 -17.72 44.27
CA VAL A 195 8.35 -17.66 43.44
C VAL A 195 8.45 -18.69 42.31
N GLU A 196 7.57 -19.70 42.35
CA GLU A 196 7.54 -20.77 41.35
C GLU A 196 6.60 -20.43 40.18
N TYR A 197 5.47 -19.79 40.47
CA TYR A 197 4.49 -19.42 39.45
C TYR A 197 3.67 -18.20 39.85
N ILE A 198 3.15 -17.51 38.84
CA ILE A 198 2.19 -16.41 39.01
C ILE A 198 0.86 -16.81 38.39
N GLU A 199 -0.22 -16.49 39.10
CA GLU A 199 -1.57 -16.55 38.56
C GLU A 199 -2.20 -15.16 38.48
N MET A 200 -2.85 -14.87 37.37
CA MET A 200 -3.47 -13.57 37.13
C MET A 200 -4.58 -13.68 36.10
N GLY A 201 -5.52 -12.75 36.12
CA GLY A 201 -6.64 -12.62 35.20
C GLY A 201 -7.99 -12.77 35.91
N ALA A 202 -9.04 -12.35 35.21
CA ALA A 202 -10.41 -12.48 35.71
C ALA A 202 -10.78 -13.94 35.99
N ASN A 203 -11.76 -14.16 36.86
CA ASN A 203 -12.17 -15.50 37.32
C ASN A 203 -12.46 -16.50 36.20
N ASP A 204 -12.98 -16.03 35.06
CA ASP A 204 -13.32 -16.83 33.87
C ASP A 204 -12.16 -17.06 32.90
N SER A 205 -11.01 -16.39 33.09
CA SER A 205 -9.87 -16.43 32.18
C SER A 205 -8.53 -16.33 32.92
N ARG A 206 -8.45 -16.90 34.12
CA ARG A 206 -7.23 -16.86 34.92
C ARG A 206 -6.15 -17.68 34.23
N LEU A 207 -4.97 -17.09 34.10
CA LEU A 207 -3.79 -17.71 33.52
C LEU A 207 -2.79 -17.99 34.62
N ARG A 208 -2.12 -19.14 34.54
CA ARG A 208 -0.99 -19.51 35.36
C ARG A 208 0.25 -19.59 34.47
N LYS A 209 1.35 -18.95 34.88
CA LYS A 209 2.65 -19.09 34.22
C LYS A 209 3.73 -19.40 35.25
N GLU A 210 4.54 -20.39 34.94
CA GLU A 210 5.74 -20.73 35.70
C GLU A 210 6.79 -19.61 35.55
N ILE A 211 7.51 -19.34 36.62
CA ILE A 211 8.54 -18.31 36.64
C ILE A 211 9.89 -18.90 36.29
N LYS A 212 10.56 -18.23 35.35
CA LYS A 212 11.98 -18.43 35.06
C LYS A 212 12.69 -17.16 35.49
N GLY A 213 13.59 -17.28 36.47
CA GLY A 213 14.24 -16.13 37.09
C GLY A 213 14.92 -15.23 36.05
N GLY A 214 14.64 -13.93 36.13
CA GLY A 214 15.24 -12.91 35.26
C GLY A 214 14.72 -12.86 33.81
N GLU A 215 13.72 -13.66 33.43
CA GLU A 215 13.04 -13.53 32.13
C GLU A 215 11.74 -12.72 32.27
N VAL A 216 11.43 -11.90 31.25
CA VAL A 216 10.15 -11.19 31.18
C VAL A 216 9.04 -12.14 30.73
N ILE A 217 8.05 -12.31 31.59
CA ILE A 217 6.89 -13.18 31.38
C ILE A 217 5.69 -12.30 31.05
N ILE A 218 5.13 -12.51 29.86
CA ILE A 218 4.03 -11.69 29.33
C ILE A 218 2.71 -12.39 29.54
N PHE A 219 1.82 -11.86 30.38
CA PHE A 219 0.42 -12.30 30.43
C PHE A 219 -0.40 -11.52 29.40
N SER A 220 -1.27 -12.18 28.65
CA SER A 220 -2.10 -11.53 27.63
C SER A 220 -3.51 -12.12 27.55
N TRP A 221 -4.48 -11.26 27.24
CA TRP A 221 -5.89 -11.62 27.07
C TRP A 221 -6.52 -10.87 25.89
N ALA A 222 -7.32 -11.58 25.09
CA ALA A 222 -8.19 -10.99 24.07
C ALA A 222 -9.48 -10.39 24.68
N LYS A 223 -9.33 -9.72 25.83
CA LYS A 223 -10.34 -8.86 26.45
C LYS A 223 -9.67 -7.75 27.24
N SER A 224 -10.38 -6.65 27.42
CA SER A 224 -9.91 -5.54 28.25
C SER A 224 -10.27 -5.82 29.70
N LEU A 225 -9.26 -6.08 30.52
CA LEU A 225 -9.38 -6.27 31.96
C LEU A 225 -9.05 -4.96 32.67
N ARG A 226 -9.71 -4.70 33.79
CA ARG A 226 -9.29 -3.64 34.73
C ARG A 226 -8.22 -4.20 35.65
N TRP A 227 -7.42 -3.33 36.24
CA TRP A 227 -6.37 -3.74 37.18
C TRP A 227 -6.93 -4.58 38.34
N ASN A 228 -8.12 -4.24 38.85
CA ASN A 228 -8.81 -4.97 39.91
C ASN A 228 -9.22 -6.39 39.51
N ASP A 229 -9.50 -6.61 38.23
CA ASP A 229 -9.94 -7.91 37.72
C ASP A 229 -8.77 -8.85 37.47
N LEU A 230 -7.52 -8.35 37.51
CA LEU A 230 -6.34 -9.18 37.37
C LEU A 230 -6.13 -10.07 38.57
N ASP A 231 -6.35 -9.56 39.79
CA ASP A 231 -6.15 -10.28 41.05
C ASP A 231 -4.88 -11.15 41.04
N GLY A 232 -3.76 -10.53 40.62
CA GLY A 232 -2.49 -11.22 40.43
C GLY A 232 -1.87 -11.67 41.75
N ILE A 233 -1.50 -12.95 41.83
CA ILE A 233 -0.87 -13.55 43.01
C ILE A 233 0.34 -14.39 42.57
N ALA A 234 1.46 -14.19 43.22
CA ALA A 234 2.68 -14.96 43.06
C ALA A 234 2.79 -16.00 44.18
N TYR A 235 3.10 -17.24 43.82
CA TYR A 235 3.06 -18.38 44.74
C TYR A 235 4.42 -19.06 44.87
N SER A 236 4.66 -19.63 46.05
CA SER A 236 5.77 -20.56 46.27
C SER A 236 5.49 -21.93 45.64
N LYS A 237 6.50 -22.80 45.66
CA LYS A 237 6.40 -24.20 45.23
C LYS A 237 5.34 -24.99 46.01
N GLU A 238 5.15 -24.66 47.28
CA GLU A 238 4.15 -25.26 48.17
C GLU A 238 2.74 -24.68 47.96
N GLY A 239 2.59 -23.67 47.10
CA GLY A 239 1.31 -23.00 46.84
C GLY A 239 0.97 -21.89 47.85
N GLU A 240 1.93 -21.43 48.64
CA GLU A 240 1.73 -20.31 49.57
C GLU A 240 1.82 -18.96 48.82
N PRO A 241 0.87 -18.04 49.03
CA PRO A 241 0.91 -16.73 48.38
C PRO A 241 2.04 -15.87 48.97
N LEU A 242 2.98 -15.46 48.12
CA LEU A 242 4.15 -14.64 48.51
C LEU A 242 3.95 -13.17 48.19
N TYR A 243 3.39 -12.86 47.00
CA TYR A 243 3.12 -11.49 46.57
C TYR A 243 1.72 -11.35 46.00
N LYS A 244 1.15 -10.17 46.15
CA LYS A 244 -0.13 -9.78 45.54
C LYS A 244 0.02 -8.48 44.77
N LEU A 245 -0.51 -8.44 43.55
CA LEU A 245 -0.58 -7.24 42.73
C LEU A 245 -1.59 -6.26 43.35
N GLY A 246 -1.18 -5.02 43.59
CA GLY A 246 -2.06 -3.99 44.17
C GLY A 246 -1.38 -2.64 44.35
N TYR A 247 -2.08 -1.73 45.03
CA TYR A 247 -1.56 -0.42 45.39
C TYR A 247 -1.11 -0.42 46.85
N ASP A 248 -0.01 0.29 47.13
CA ASP A 248 0.39 0.53 48.51
C ASP A 248 -0.54 1.58 49.14
N VAL A 249 -1.40 1.12 50.05
CA VAL A 249 -2.44 1.96 50.68
C VAL A 249 -1.88 2.89 51.77
N LYS A 250 -0.56 2.94 51.96
CA LYS A 250 0.07 3.83 52.97
C LYS A 250 -0.21 5.32 52.75
N ASN A 251 -0.51 5.74 51.53
CA ASN A 251 -0.89 7.12 51.22
C ASN A 251 -2.40 7.24 50.98
N ALA A 252 -3.02 8.29 51.52
CA ALA A 252 -4.46 8.56 51.38
C ALA A 252 -4.91 8.84 49.93
N THR A 253 -3.98 8.87 48.97
CA THR A 253 -4.25 9.06 47.54
C THR A 253 -3.58 7.93 46.77
N ILE A 254 -4.38 7.07 46.13
CA ILE A 254 -3.89 6.01 45.24
C ILE A 254 -3.51 6.68 43.91
N LYS A 255 -2.23 6.65 43.53
CA LYS A 255 -1.83 7.03 42.18
C LYS A 255 -1.79 5.82 41.28
N THR A 256 -2.32 5.94 40.07
CA THR A 256 -2.45 4.82 39.13
C THR A 256 -1.10 4.21 38.72
N ASP A 257 -0.01 4.97 38.83
CA ASP A 257 1.37 4.58 38.54
C ASP A 257 2.11 3.89 39.70
N GLU A 258 1.43 3.67 40.83
CA GLU A 258 1.95 2.96 42.01
C GLU A 258 1.49 1.49 42.07
N LEU A 259 0.92 0.95 40.98
CA LEU A 259 0.54 -0.46 40.90
C LEU A 259 1.80 -1.33 40.91
N ARG A 260 1.92 -2.22 41.89
CA ARG A 260 3.12 -3.06 42.08
C ARG A 260 2.79 -4.37 42.80
N TRP A 261 3.78 -5.25 42.87
CA TRP A 261 3.67 -6.50 43.63
C TRP A 261 4.08 -6.25 45.08
N LEU A 262 3.14 -6.47 46.00
CA LEU A 262 3.35 -6.26 47.44
C LEU A 262 3.51 -7.61 48.13
N PRO A 263 4.47 -7.77 49.06
CA PRO A 263 4.57 -8.97 49.88
C PRO A 263 3.26 -9.22 50.64
N VAL A 264 2.80 -10.46 50.66
CA VAL A 264 1.67 -10.87 51.50
C VAL A 264 2.17 -10.96 52.94
N LEU A 265 1.71 -10.05 53.79
CA LEU A 265 2.03 -10.09 55.21
C LEU A 265 1.43 -11.37 55.81
N LYS A 266 2.30 -12.20 56.42
CA LYS A 266 1.90 -13.37 57.21
C LYS A 266 1.37 -12.94 58.57
#